data_AF-A0AA91IW64-F1
#
_entry.id   AF-A0AA91IW64-F1
#
_cell.length_a   1.000
_cell.length_b   1.000
_cell.length_c   1.000
_cell.angle_alpha   90.00
_cell.angle_beta   90.00
_cell.angle_gamma   90.00
#
_symmetry.space_group_name_H-M   'P 1'
#
loop_
_entity.id
_entity.type
_entity.pdbx_description
1 polymer ?
#
loop_
_entity_poly.entity_id
_entity_poly.type
_entity_poly.pdbx_seq_one_letter_code
_entity_poly.pdbx_strand_id
1 'polypeptide(L)'
;MAKVTELVNVGLAYGIHVVVTTPSWLEVPLAMRDGLGLRLELKLHDARDSNVRVAGALTRPAEAVPANQPGRGLTMAAEHFLIAAPDLGQIEAINARHPGLAAPPVRLLPTNLAPEEVGVTYPAVDHVVIGVREEDLAPVQVDFTTNPLLLVLGDAKSGKTTLLRHIIRTVREHSSAEQVAFTVLDRRLHLVDEPLFADNEYTANVDRVIPAMLGLSALIGSRRPPAGLSAADLAGWSYEGHTHYLIIDDVDSIPDTPALTGPHAGQRPWTPLIELLSQAGDLGLRVIVTARATGSAHALMTNPLLRRLNDLQATTLMLSGNPADSGKIRGQRFARLPAGRAILLADNDEPTYLQLVNPQFSESLTR
;
A
#
# COMPACT_ATOMS: atom_id res chain seq x y z
N MET A 1 3.51 8.76 18.64
CA MET A 1 4.33 8.74 19.86
C MET A 1 4.41 7.37 20.54
N ALA A 2 3.41 6.50 20.46
CA ALA A 2 3.45 5.17 21.11
C ALA A 2 4.74 4.37 20.80
N LYS A 3 5.13 4.23 19.52
CA LYS A 3 6.39 3.56 19.14
C LYS A 3 7.65 4.20 19.76
N VAL A 4 7.70 5.53 19.87
CA VAL A 4 8.83 6.23 20.50
C VAL A 4 8.83 6.03 22.01
N THR A 5 7.65 6.02 22.66
CA THR A 5 7.52 5.72 24.09
C THR A 5 8.03 4.32 24.41
N GLU A 6 7.73 3.33 23.57
CA GLU A 6 8.24 1.98 23.71
C GLU A 6 9.78 1.95 23.64
N LEU A 7 10.37 2.63 22.65
CA LEU A 7 11.83 2.76 22.54
C LEU A 7 12.46 3.43 23.77
N VAL A 8 11.82 4.46 24.33
CA VAL A 8 12.30 5.12 25.56
C VAL A 8 12.30 4.17 26.75
N ASN A 9 11.28 3.33 26.89
CA ASN A 9 11.09 2.49 28.06
C ASN A 9 11.88 1.18 28.02
N VAL A 10 12.08 0.60 26.83
CA VAL A 10 12.70 -0.73 26.67
C VAL A 10 14.04 -0.65 25.93
N GLY A 11 14.23 0.34 25.06
CA GLY A 11 15.35 0.41 24.11
C GLY A 11 16.74 0.42 24.75
N LEU A 12 16.88 0.96 25.97
CA LEU A 12 18.16 1.03 26.66
C LEU A 12 18.77 -0.36 26.90
N ALA A 13 17.95 -1.39 27.16
CA ALA A 13 18.41 -2.77 27.34
C ALA A 13 19.03 -3.37 26.06
N TYR A 14 18.73 -2.77 24.89
CA TYR A 14 19.23 -3.18 23.57
C TYR A 14 20.25 -2.18 23.00
N GLY A 15 20.74 -1.22 23.80
CA GLY A 15 21.68 -0.19 23.35
C GLY A 15 21.03 0.90 22.47
N ILE A 16 19.71 1.03 22.49
CA ILE A 16 18.97 2.08 21.78
C ILE A 16 18.77 3.26 22.72
N HIS A 17 19.30 4.42 22.35
CA HIS A 17 19.16 5.66 23.10
C HIS A 17 18.18 6.61 22.40
N VAL A 18 17.34 7.29 23.17
CA VAL A 18 16.38 8.27 22.65
C VAL A 18 16.69 9.64 23.24
N VAL A 19 16.89 10.63 22.37
CA VAL A 19 17.04 12.04 22.75
C VAL A 19 15.79 12.79 22.27
N VAL A 20 15.08 13.41 23.21
CA VAL A 20 13.85 14.17 22.92
C VAL A 20 14.06 15.63 23.33
N THR A 21 13.73 16.55 22.44
CA THR A 21 13.66 17.98 22.73
C THR A 21 12.24 18.47 22.55
N THR A 22 11.70 19.20 23.52
CA THR A 22 10.37 19.82 23.48
C THR A 22 10.42 21.17 24.17
N PRO A 23 9.59 22.15 23.76
CA PRO A 23 9.45 23.42 24.48
C PRO A 23 8.79 23.28 25.86
N SER A 24 8.06 22.19 26.15
CA SER A 24 7.36 22.02 27.44
C SER A 24 7.26 20.56 27.87
N TRP A 25 7.46 20.32 29.17
CA TRP A 25 7.25 19.00 29.76
C TRP A 25 5.83 18.48 29.60
N LEU A 26 4.84 19.37 29.46
CA LEU A 26 3.44 19.01 29.26
C LEU A 26 3.20 18.23 27.95
N GLU A 27 4.06 18.42 26.95
CA GLU A 27 3.99 17.67 25.68
C GLU A 27 4.53 16.25 25.80
N VAL A 28 5.36 15.96 26.82
CA VAL A 28 5.93 14.63 27.03
C VAL A 28 4.89 13.73 27.73
N PRO A 29 4.45 12.63 27.09
CA PRO A 29 3.52 11.69 27.70
C PRO A 29 4.06 11.15 29.03
N LEU A 30 3.20 11.03 30.05
CA LEU A 30 3.61 10.55 31.38
C LEU A 30 4.35 9.21 31.30
N ALA A 31 3.84 8.26 30.51
CA ALA A 31 4.44 6.94 30.30
C ALA A 31 5.84 6.97 29.67
N MET A 32 6.25 8.08 29.05
CA MET A 32 7.60 8.26 28.50
C MET A 32 8.55 8.89 29.53
N ARG A 33 8.03 9.71 30.46
CA ARG A 33 8.86 10.49 31.38
C ARG A 33 9.74 9.58 32.23
N ASP A 34 9.21 8.47 32.72
CA ASP A 34 9.95 7.56 33.61
C ASP A 34 11.17 6.92 32.92
N GLY A 35 11.11 6.64 31.61
CA GLY A 35 12.25 6.12 30.85
C GLY A 35 13.29 7.19 30.47
N LEU A 36 12.97 8.49 30.59
CA LEU A 36 13.93 9.57 30.36
C LEU A 36 14.84 9.75 31.59
N GLY A 37 15.99 9.07 31.58
CA GLY A 37 16.97 9.12 32.66
C GLY A 37 17.63 10.50 32.84
N LEU A 38 18.28 11.02 31.79
CA LEU A 38 18.89 12.36 31.81
C LEU A 38 17.87 13.40 31.35
N ARG A 39 17.60 14.39 32.21
CA ARG A 39 16.68 15.49 31.93
C ARG A 39 17.40 16.81 32.16
N LEU A 40 17.48 17.61 31.11
CA LEU A 40 18.08 18.94 31.11
C LEU A 40 16.98 19.95 30.80
N GLU A 41 16.64 20.78 31.77
CA GLU A 41 15.58 21.78 31.61
C GLU A 41 16.21 23.14 31.30
N LEU A 42 15.99 23.67 30.09
CA LEU A 42 16.38 25.03 29.74
C LEU A 42 15.35 26.04 30.27
N LYS A 43 15.60 27.34 30.05
CA LYS A 43 14.62 28.37 30.41
C LYS A 43 13.24 28.09 29.77
N LEU A 44 12.25 27.81 30.60
CA LEU A 44 10.85 27.68 30.18
C LEU A 44 10.16 29.05 30.10
N HIS A 45 9.09 29.13 29.30
CA HIS A 45 8.24 30.33 29.21
C HIS A 45 7.54 30.62 30.55
N ASP A 46 6.87 29.61 31.11
CA ASP A 46 6.31 29.66 32.46
C ASP A 46 7.13 28.75 33.40
N ALA A 47 7.67 29.32 34.48
CA ALA A 47 8.35 28.55 35.52
C ALA A 47 7.41 27.57 36.24
N ARG A 48 6.08 27.72 36.07
CA ARG A 48 5.08 26.82 36.62
C ARG A 48 5.12 25.42 36.01
N ASP A 49 5.58 25.32 34.77
CA ASP A 49 5.66 24.07 34.00
C ASP A 49 6.97 23.31 34.25
N SER A 50 7.89 23.90 35.02
CA SER A 50 9.14 23.25 35.40
C SER A 50 8.89 21.95 36.16
N ASN A 51 9.70 20.92 35.91
CA ASN A 51 9.71 19.69 36.71
C ASN A 51 10.71 19.75 37.87
N VAL A 52 11.59 20.76 37.90
CA VAL A 52 12.61 20.92 38.94
C VAL A 52 11.99 21.54 40.20
N ARG A 53 12.15 20.88 41.34
CA ARG A 53 11.66 21.33 42.65
C ARG A 53 12.72 21.12 43.71
N VAL A 54 12.88 22.11 44.59
CA VAL A 54 13.70 21.99 45.81
C VAL A 54 12.75 22.02 47.00
N ALA A 55 12.81 20.98 47.83
CA ALA A 55 11.97 20.89 49.01
C ALA A 55 12.25 22.06 49.96
N GLY A 56 11.21 22.79 50.37
CA GLY A 56 11.32 23.94 51.28
C GLY A 56 11.69 25.27 50.63
N ALA A 57 11.89 25.33 49.31
CA ALA A 57 12.13 26.59 48.61
C ALA A 57 10.82 27.40 48.42
N LEU A 58 10.88 28.71 48.72
CA LEU A 58 9.75 29.64 48.54
C LEU A 58 9.51 30.01 47.07
N THR A 59 10.58 30.02 46.27
CA THR A 59 10.55 30.30 44.84
C THR A 59 10.94 29.06 44.05
N ARG A 60 10.46 28.97 42.80
CA ARG A 60 10.82 27.85 41.94
C ARG A 60 12.21 28.08 41.37
N PRO A 61 13.11 27.08 41.37
CA PRO A 61 14.45 27.24 40.79
C PRO A 61 14.44 27.78 39.35
N ALA A 62 13.44 27.39 38.56
CA ALA A 62 13.28 27.84 37.17
C ALA A 62 13.05 29.36 37.00
N GLU A 63 12.62 30.07 38.06
CA GLU A 63 12.50 31.54 38.04
C GLU A 63 13.87 32.23 38.03
N ALA A 64 14.91 31.58 38.56
CA ALA A 64 16.27 32.11 38.62
C ALA A 64 17.06 31.89 37.32
N VAL A 65 16.53 31.13 36.36
CA VAL A 65 17.21 30.90 35.08
C VAL A 65 17.11 32.17 34.22
N PRO A 66 18.23 32.75 33.73
CA PRO A 66 18.19 33.97 32.92
C PRO A 66 17.52 33.74 31.57
N ALA A 67 16.55 34.59 31.21
CA ALA A 67 15.83 34.48 29.94
C ALA A 67 16.64 34.95 28.72
N ASN A 68 17.65 35.80 28.92
CA ASN A 68 18.46 36.41 27.87
C ASN A 68 19.81 35.71 27.65
N GLN A 69 20.01 34.52 28.22
CA GLN A 69 21.25 33.73 28.06
C GLN A 69 20.93 32.31 27.56
N PRO A 70 20.82 32.11 26.23
CA PRO A 70 20.58 30.79 25.65
C PRO A 70 21.61 29.75 26.11
N GLY A 71 21.16 28.51 26.31
CA GLY A 71 21.98 27.42 26.83
C GLY A 71 22.04 27.34 28.36
N ARG A 72 21.51 28.33 29.10
CA ARG A 72 21.31 28.22 30.55
C ARG A 72 20.13 27.32 30.88
N GLY A 73 20.30 26.50 31.90
CA GLY A 73 19.25 25.62 32.39
C GLY A 73 19.55 25.06 33.78
N LEU A 74 18.71 24.10 34.17
CA LEU A 74 18.76 23.39 35.44
C LEU A 74 18.83 21.87 35.22
N THR A 75 19.66 21.20 36.01
CA THR A 75 19.56 19.75 36.22
C THR A 75 18.36 19.43 37.10
N MET A 76 17.94 18.16 37.16
CA MET A 76 16.88 17.74 38.09
C MET A 76 17.26 17.90 39.57
N ALA A 77 18.55 18.05 39.87
CA ALA A 77 19.08 18.40 41.20
C ALA A 77 19.07 19.93 41.47
N ALA A 78 18.48 20.73 40.58
CA ALA A 78 18.44 22.19 40.64
C ALA A 78 19.81 22.88 40.52
N GLU A 79 20.79 22.25 39.86
CA GLU A 79 22.08 22.86 39.58
C GLU A 79 22.01 23.66 38.28
N HIS A 80 22.58 24.88 38.28
CA HIS A 80 22.68 25.69 37.08
C HIS A 80 23.77 25.17 36.15
N PHE A 81 23.46 25.02 34.86
CA PHE A 81 24.43 24.66 33.84
C PHE A 81 24.41 25.63 32.65
N LEU A 82 25.41 25.50 31.78
CA LEU A 82 25.49 26.14 30.46
C LEU A 82 25.85 25.09 29.42
N ILE A 83 25.08 25.00 28.34
CA ILE A 83 25.44 24.16 27.19
C ILE A 83 26.68 24.74 26.52
N ALA A 84 27.70 23.89 26.33
CA ALA A 84 28.88 24.24 25.56
C ALA A 84 28.52 24.40 24.07
N ALA A 85 29.06 25.43 23.43
CA ALA A 85 28.88 25.60 21.98
C ALA A 85 29.64 24.50 21.22
N PRO A 86 29.01 23.81 20.25
CA PRO A 86 29.70 22.81 19.45
C PRO A 86 30.66 23.49 18.45
N ASP A 87 31.87 22.96 18.32
CA ASP A 87 32.83 23.36 17.27
C ASP A 87 32.60 22.53 16.00
N LEU A 88 31.78 23.07 15.09
CA LEU A 88 31.44 22.39 13.83
C LEU A 88 32.62 22.26 12.86
N GLY A 89 33.72 23.02 13.07
CA GLY A 89 34.93 22.90 12.26
C GLY A 89 35.64 21.55 12.42
N GLN A 90 35.36 20.82 13.50
CA GLN A 90 35.98 19.52 13.76
C GLN A 90 35.39 18.37 12.93
N ILE A 91 34.24 18.56 12.28
CA ILE A 91 33.54 17.50 11.55
C ILE A 91 34.46 16.87 10.49
N GLU A 92 35.15 17.70 9.70
CA GLU A 92 36.07 17.21 8.66
C GLU A 92 37.24 16.43 9.27
N ALA A 93 37.85 16.95 10.35
CA ALA A 93 38.95 16.29 11.03
C ALA A 93 38.54 14.95 11.68
N ILE A 94 37.31 14.86 12.22
CA ILE A 94 36.74 13.63 12.78
C ILE A 94 36.53 12.61 11.66
N ASN A 95 35.89 13.02 10.55
CA ASN A 95 35.65 12.14 9.41
C ASN A 95 36.96 11.64 8.78
N ALA A 96 37.96 12.52 8.64
CA ALA A 96 39.28 12.16 8.11
C ALA A 96 40.03 11.17 9.02
N ARG A 97 39.79 11.19 10.33
CA ARG A 97 40.37 10.23 11.29
C ARG A 97 39.72 8.85 11.21
N HIS A 98 38.49 8.76 10.69
CA HIS A 98 37.70 7.53 10.63
C HIS A 98 37.23 7.23 9.21
N PRO A 99 38.14 7.06 8.24
CA PRO A 99 37.78 6.82 6.85
C PRO A 99 37.00 5.50 6.72
N GLY A 100 35.89 5.54 5.97
CA GLY A 100 35.03 4.37 5.73
C GLY A 100 34.09 4.01 6.89
N LEU A 101 34.15 4.72 8.03
CA LEU A 101 33.18 4.57 9.11
C LEU A 101 32.09 5.63 8.98
N ALA A 102 30.86 5.18 8.70
CA ALA A 102 29.68 6.01 8.67
C ALA A 102 28.53 5.32 9.41
N ALA A 103 27.59 6.11 9.93
CA ALA A 103 26.35 5.56 10.46
C ALA A 103 25.58 4.85 9.34
N PRO A 104 25.04 3.64 9.57
CA PRO A 104 24.18 2.98 8.59
C PRO A 104 23.03 3.92 8.17
N PRO A 105 22.82 4.16 6.88
CA PRO A 105 21.76 5.06 6.43
C PRO A 105 20.39 4.45 6.75
N VAL A 106 19.42 5.32 7.02
CA VAL A 106 18.02 4.89 7.12
C VAL A 106 17.58 4.42 5.74
N ARG A 107 17.20 3.14 5.65
CA ARG A 107 16.67 2.57 4.41
C ARG A 107 15.29 3.15 4.17
N LEU A 108 15.17 3.97 3.14
CA LEU A 108 13.89 4.54 2.71
C LEU A 108 13.24 3.62 1.70
N LEU A 109 11.91 3.61 1.70
CA LEU A 109 11.16 2.93 0.65
C LEU A 109 11.43 3.64 -0.70
N PRO A 110 11.92 2.93 -1.73
CA PRO A 110 12.42 3.55 -2.95
C PRO A 110 11.29 4.26 -3.70
N THR A 111 11.66 5.25 -4.51
CA THR A 111 10.69 5.99 -5.35
C THR A 111 10.33 5.20 -6.61
N ASN A 112 11.26 4.37 -7.08
CA ASN A 112 11.10 3.49 -8.24
C ASN A 112 11.73 2.15 -7.87
N LEU A 113 11.02 1.06 -8.10
CA LEU A 113 11.40 -0.28 -7.64
C LEU A 113 11.43 -1.20 -8.84
N ALA A 114 12.61 -1.66 -9.26
CA ALA A 114 12.73 -2.63 -10.33
C ALA A 114 12.28 -4.03 -9.88
N PRO A 115 11.81 -4.90 -10.80
CA PRO A 115 11.44 -6.29 -10.47
C PRO A 115 12.59 -7.08 -9.81
N GLU A 116 13.81 -6.92 -10.30
CA GLU A 116 15.00 -7.59 -9.74
C GLU A 116 15.36 -7.17 -8.31
N GLU A 117 14.88 -6.01 -7.84
CA GLU A 117 15.13 -5.55 -6.46
C GLU A 117 14.25 -6.27 -5.43
N VAL A 118 13.14 -6.89 -5.85
CA VAL A 118 12.23 -7.61 -4.93
C VAL A 118 12.52 -9.11 -4.82
N GLY A 119 13.49 -9.61 -5.58
CA GLY A 119 13.84 -11.03 -5.61
C GLY A 119 12.84 -11.87 -6.40
N VAL A 120 12.23 -12.86 -5.77
CA VAL A 120 11.26 -13.76 -6.42
C VAL A 120 9.93 -13.05 -6.61
N THR A 121 9.51 -12.82 -7.86
CA THR A 121 8.27 -12.11 -8.18
C THR A 121 7.03 -13.01 -8.16
N TYR A 122 7.21 -14.33 -8.28
CA TYR A 122 6.15 -15.32 -8.32
C TYR A 122 6.46 -16.53 -7.41
N PRO A 123 6.37 -16.37 -6.08
CA PRO A 123 6.78 -17.39 -5.10
C PRO A 123 5.97 -18.68 -5.16
N ALA A 124 4.72 -18.62 -5.62
CA ALA A 124 3.85 -19.78 -5.83
C ALA A 124 2.85 -19.48 -6.96
N VAL A 125 2.17 -20.51 -7.45
CA VAL A 125 1.08 -20.35 -8.44
C VAL A 125 0.04 -19.38 -7.89
N ASP A 126 -0.34 -18.38 -8.68
CA ASP A 126 -1.30 -17.33 -8.34
C ASP A 126 -0.86 -16.39 -7.18
N HIS A 127 0.41 -16.44 -6.77
CA HIS A 127 0.98 -15.53 -5.77
C HIS A 127 1.91 -14.54 -6.47
N VAL A 128 1.47 -13.29 -6.63
CA VAL A 128 2.23 -12.27 -7.36
C VAL A 128 2.77 -11.23 -6.39
N VAL A 129 4.10 -11.09 -6.30
CA VAL A 129 4.73 -9.99 -5.56
C VAL A 129 4.51 -8.68 -6.31
N ILE A 130 3.84 -7.73 -5.67
CA ILE A 130 3.49 -6.44 -6.28
C ILE A 130 4.39 -5.29 -5.82
N GLY A 131 5.20 -5.47 -4.78
CA GLY A 131 5.99 -4.40 -4.19
C GLY A 131 6.74 -4.79 -2.92
N VAL A 132 7.29 -3.80 -2.22
CA VAL A 132 7.88 -3.95 -0.87
C VAL A 132 7.19 -3.03 0.14
N ARG A 133 7.03 -3.50 1.39
CA ARG A 133 6.37 -2.72 2.45
C ARG A 133 7.31 -1.71 3.11
N GLU A 134 6.76 -0.59 3.54
CA GLU A 134 7.51 0.50 4.19
C GLU A 134 8.16 0.10 5.52
N GLU A 135 7.55 -0.83 6.25
CA GLU A 135 7.96 -1.20 7.61
C GLU A 135 9.35 -1.84 7.68
N ASP A 136 9.63 -2.78 6.79
CA ASP A 136 10.86 -3.59 6.82
C ASP A 136 11.44 -3.88 5.42
N LEU A 137 10.85 -3.32 4.36
CA LEU A 137 11.19 -3.54 2.96
C LEU A 137 11.02 -4.99 2.50
N ALA A 138 10.24 -5.80 3.20
CA ALA A 138 9.94 -7.15 2.75
C ALA A 138 8.94 -7.14 1.57
N PRO A 139 9.00 -8.16 0.68
CA PRO A 139 8.05 -8.33 -0.40
C PRO A 139 6.60 -8.39 0.08
N VAL A 140 5.71 -7.76 -0.69
CA VAL A 140 4.25 -7.80 -0.51
C VAL A 140 3.65 -8.49 -1.73
N GLN A 141 2.86 -9.53 -1.48
CA GLN A 141 2.22 -10.33 -2.51
C GLN A 141 0.70 -10.18 -2.49
N VAL A 142 0.09 -10.33 -3.66
CA VAL A 142 -1.33 -10.60 -3.83
C VAL A 142 -1.48 -12.09 -4.04
N ASP A 143 -2.23 -12.73 -3.14
CA ASP A 143 -2.57 -14.15 -3.20
C ASP A 143 -3.96 -14.32 -3.82
N PHE A 144 -3.98 -14.65 -5.12
CA PHE A 144 -5.19 -14.87 -5.88
C PHE A 144 -5.87 -16.22 -5.57
N THR A 145 -5.21 -17.12 -4.84
CA THR A 145 -5.79 -18.38 -4.34
C THR A 145 -6.68 -18.14 -3.13
N THR A 146 -6.30 -17.20 -2.26
CA THR A 146 -7.10 -16.80 -1.09
C THR A 146 -8.22 -15.83 -1.49
N ASN A 147 -7.89 -14.78 -2.27
CA ASN A 147 -8.88 -13.81 -2.72
C ASN A 147 -8.69 -13.53 -4.23
N PRO A 148 -9.59 -14.03 -5.10
CA PRO A 148 -9.42 -13.95 -6.55
C PRO A 148 -9.71 -12.54 -7.11
N LEU A 149 -10.07 -11.57 -6.25
CA LEU A 149 -10.56 -10.25 -6.64
C LEU A 149 -9.58 -9.17 -6.16
N LEU A 150 -9.07 -8.38 -7.11
CA LEU A 150 -8.21 -7.23 -6.84
C LEU A 150 -8.86 -5.95 -7.38
N LEU A 151 -9.11 -5.00 -6.48
CA LEU A 151 -9.59 -3.66 -6.81
C LEU A 151 -8.49 -2.63 -6.60
N VAL A 152 -8.16 -1.85 -7.63
CA VAL A 152 -7.11 -0.83 -7.59
C VAL A 152 -7.72 0.55 -7.79
N LEU A 153 -7.65 1.40 -6.76
CA LEU A 153 -8.20 2.75 -6.78
C LEU A 153 -7.08 3.78 -6.83
N GLY A 154 -7.11 4.68 -7.80
CA GLY A 154 -6.10 5.72 -7.91
C GLY A 154 -6.42 6.79 -8.94
N ASP A 155 -5.96 8.02 -8.72
CA ASP A 155 -6.07 9.09 -9.71
C ASP A 155 -5.20 8.81 -10.95
N ALA A 156 -5.23 9.71 -11.94
CA ALA A 156 -4.38 9.60 -13.12
C ALA A 156 -2.89 9.61 -12.74
N LYS A 157 -2.07 8.81 -13.44
CA LYS A 157 -0.61 8.72 -13.24
C LYS A 157 -0.17 8.26 -11.85
N SER A 158 -1.03 7.55 -11.11
CA SER A 158 -0.72 7.04 -9.77
C SER A 158 0.00 5.68 -9.76
N GLY A 159 0.04 4.96 -10.89
CA GLY A 159 0.66 3.64 -11.01
C GLY A 159 -0.29 2.47 -11.34
N LYS A 160 -1.59 2.73 -11.57
CA LYS A 160 -2.59 1.68 -11.91
C LYS A 160 -2.14 0.79 -13.06
N THR A 161 -1.86 1.38 -14.22
CA THR A 161 -1.42 0.65 -15.40
C THR A 161 -0.06 -0.03 -15.19
N THR A 162 0.88 0.60 -14.47
CA THR A 162 2.17 0.01 -14.14
C THR A 162 2.02 -1.30 -13.37
N LEU A 163 1.11 -1.34 -12.40
CA LEU A 163 0.75 -2.57 -11.67
C LEU A 163 0.17 -3.63 -12.60
N LEU A 164 -0.75 -3.26 -13.49
CA LEU A 164 -1.34 -4.20 -14.44
C LEU A 164 -0.29 -4.83 -15.36
N ARG A 165 0.64 -4.02 -15.91
CA ARG A 165 1.78 -4.54 -16.68
C ARG A 165 2.59 -5.54 -15.86
N HIS A 166 2.91 -5.18 -14.62
CA HIS A 166 3.69 -6.03 -13.72
C HIS A 166 3.03 -7.39 -13.49
N ILE A 167 1.72 -7.39 -13.22
CA ILE A 167 0.94 -8.63 -13.03
C ILE A 167 0.94 -9.46 -14.32
N ILE A 168 0.64 -8.86 -15.48
CA ILE A 168 0.59 -9.56 -16.77
C ILE A 168 1.95 -10.22 -17.07
N ARG A 169 3.04 -9.46 -17.00
CA ARG A 169 4.39 -9.97 -17.27
C ARG A 169 4.77 -11.08 -16.30
N THR A 170 4.58 -10.85 -15.00
CA THR A 170 4.95 -11.82 -13.96
C THR A 170 4.21 -13.15 -14.15
N VAL A 171 2.88 -13.10 -14.34
CA VAL A 171 2.08 -14.32 -14.53
C VAL A 171 2.44 -15.03 -15.83
N ARG A 172 2.62 -14.29 -16.93
CA ARG A 172 3.02 -14.88 -18.21
C ARG A 172 4.40 -15.52 -18.18
N GLU A 173 5.38 -14.88 -17.56
CA GLU A 173 6.75 -15.39 -17.49
C GLU A 173 6.85 -16.71 -16.70
N HIS A 174 5.91 -16.94 -15.78
CA HIS A 174 5.87 -18.12 -14.92
C HIS A 174 4.78 -19.13 -15.29
N SER A 175 4.08 -18.95 -16.42
CA SER A 175 2.97 -19.81 -16.84
C SER A 175 3.01 -20.09 -18.35
N SER A 176 2.39 -21.19 -18.77
CA SER A 176 2.13 -21.49 -20.18
C SER A 176 0.71 -21.08 -20.61
N ALA A 177 0.47 -21.03 -21.92
CA ALA A 177 -0.85 -20.78 -22.49
C ALA A 177 -1.88 -21.89 -22.16
N GLU A 178 -1.42 -23.08 -21.74
CA GLU A 178 -2.29 -24.17 -21.29
C GLU A 178 -2.73 -23.98 -19.83
N GLN A 179 -1.95 -23.24 -19.04
CA GLN A 179 -2.18 -23.00 -17.61
C GLN A 179 -2.96 -21.71 -17.35
N VAL A 180 -2.71 -20.67 -18.15
CA VAL A 180 -3.27 -19.34 -17.97
C VAL A 180 -3.78 -18.75 -19.28
N ALA A 181 -4.93 -18.07 -19.22
CA ALA A 181 -5.41 -17.19 -20.27
C ALA A 181 -5.76 -15.81 -19.72
N PHE A 182 -5.70 -14.80 -20.60
CA PHE A 182 -6.01 -13.41 -20.27
C PHE A 182 -7.21 -12.90 -21.09
N THR A 183 -8.03 -12.07 -20.46
CA THR A 183 -8.92 -11.12 -21.14
C THR A 183 -8.62 -9.73 -20.63
N VAL A 184 -8.16 -8.84 -21.51
CA VAL A 184 -7.76 -7.47 -21.15
C VAL A 184 -8.71 -6.47 -21.79
N LEU A 185 -9.39 -5.70 -20.95
CA LEU A 185 -10.21 -4.56 -21.36
C LEU A 185 -9.43 -3.27 -21.07
N ASP A 186 -8.90 -2.64 -22.11
CA ASP A 186 -8.06 -1.44 -22.00
C ASP A 186 -8.45 -0.41 -23.05
N ARG A 187 -9.36 0.49 -22.67
CA ARG A 187 -9.91 1.51 -23.56
C ARG A 187 -8.87 2.55 -24.02
N ARG A 188 -7.76 2.70 -23.29
CA ARG A 188 -6.76 3.75 -23.53
C ARG A 188 -5.49 3.25 -24.23
N LEU A 189 -5.46 1.96 -24.60
CA LEU A 189 -4.33 1.34 -25.29
C LEU A 189 -3.03 1.44 -24.49
N HIS A 190 -3.12 1.49 -23.16
CA HIS A 190 -1.93 1.51 -22.35
C HIS A 190 -1.24 0.14 -22.32
N LEU A 191 -1.98 -0.96 -22.30
CA LEU A 191 -1.50 -2.33 -22.16
C LEU A 191 -1.30 -3.04 -23.51
N VAL A 192 -1.44 -2.33 -24.64
CA VAL A 192 -1.40 -2.93 -26.00
C VAL A 192 -0.08 -3.63 -26.32
N ASP A 193 1.03 -3.13 -25.80
CA ASP A 193 2.37 -3.68 -26.02
C ASP A 193 2.72 -4.80 -25.02
N GLU A 194 1.83 -5.12 -24.08
CA GLU A 194 2.09 -6.17 -23.12
C GLU A 194 2.00 -7.54 -23.79
N PRO A 195 2.98 -8.42 -23.54
CA PRO A 195 3.02 -9.71 -24.21
C PRO A 195 1.91 -10.57 -23.60
N LEU A 196 0.83 -10.83 -24.35
CA LEU A 196 -0.17 -11.85 -24.00
C LEU A 196 0.16 -13.15 -24.72
N PHE A 197 -0.58 -14.24 -24.44
CA PHE A 197 -0.54 -15.43 -25.29
C PHE A 197 -1.34 -15.18 -26.58
N ALA A 198 -0.99 -15.88 -27.66
CA ALA A 198 -1.52 -15.62 -29.00
C ALA A 198 -3.07 -15.67 -29.08
N ASP A 199 -3.70 -16.57 -28.32
CA ASP A 199 -5.15 -16.78 -28.32
C ASP A 199 -5.89 -15.95 -27.24
N ASN A 200 -5.22 -15.00 -26.59
CA ASN A 200 -5.83 -14.18 -25.55
C ASN A 200 -6.62 -13.00 -26.13
N GLU A 201 -7.72 -12.66 -25.45
CA GLU A 201 -8.59 -11.57 -25.85
C GLU A 201 -8.02 -10.23 -25.32
N TYR A 202 -7.77 -9.30 -26.23
CA TYR A 202 -7.48 -7.90 -25.90
C TYR A 202 -8.47 -7.01 -26.63
N THR A 203 -9.13 -6.10 -25.91
CA THR A 203 -10.01 -5.12 -26.55
C THR A 203 -9.91 -3.74 -25.92
N ALA A 204 -9.84 -2.73 -26.80
CA ALA A 204 -10.04 -1.33 -26.47
C ALA A 204 -11.41 -0.79 -26.88
N ASN A 205 -12.18 -1.59 -27.62
CA ASN A 205 -13.45 -1.20 -28.21
C ASN A 205 -14.60 -1.50 -27.26
N VAL A 206 -15.39 -0.48 -26.92
CA VAL A 206 -16.53 -0.60 -26.00
C VAL A 206 -17.56 -1.62 -26.51
N ASP A 207 -17.82 -1.65 -27.82
CA ASP A 207 -18.80 -2.57 -28.42
C ASP A 207 -18.40 -4.05 -28.31
N ARG A 208 -17.11 -4.33 -28.07
CA ARG A 208 -16.59 -5.69 -27.87
C ARG A 208 -16.65 -6.14 -26.41
N VAL A 209 -16.88 -5.23 -25.46
CA VAL A 209 -16.92 -5.58 -24.03
C VAL A 209 -18.06 -6.55 -23.74
N ILE A 210 -19.28 -6.26 -24.22
CA ILE A 210 -20.44 -7.13 -23.97
C ILE A 210 -20.24 -8.55 -24.52
N PRO A 211 -19.88 -8.77 -25.81
CA PRO A 211 -19.65 -10.11 -26.32
C PRO A 211 -18.49 -10.81 -25.59
N ALA A 212 -17.41 -10.11 -25.23
CA ALA A 212 -16.32 -10.68 -24.45
C ALA A 212 -16.78 -11.15 -23.06
N MET A 213 -17.59 -10.36 -22.35
CA MET A 213 -18.13 -10.73 -21.03
C MET A 213 -19.13 -11.89 -21.12
N LEU A 214 -19.94 -11.95 -22.17
CA LEU A 214 -20.84 -13.09 -22.41
C LEU A 214 -20.06 -14.38 -22.68
N GLY A 215 -19.06 -14.32 -23.57
CA GLY A 215 -18.20 -15.46 -23.88
C GLY A 215 -17.42 -15.95 -22.66
N LEU A 216 -16.81 -15.03 -21.91
CA LEU A 216 -16.09 -15.34 -20.68
C LEU A 216 -17.03 -15.96 -19.64
N SER A 217 -18.20 -15.37 -19.42
CA SER A 217 -19.14 -15.90 -18.42
C SER A 217 -19.68 -17.28 -18.79
N ALA A 218 -19.86 -17.57 -20.08
CA ALA A 218 -20.21 -18.91 -20.55
C ALA A 218 -19.08 -19.93 -20.32
N LEU A 219 -17.83 -19.54 -20.61
CA LEU A 219 -16.64 -20.37 -20.38
C LEU A 219 -16.42 -20.68 -18.89
N ILE A 220 -16.51 -19.67 -18.03
CA ILE A 220 -16.33 -19.84 -16.59
C ILE A 220 -17.54 -20.56 -15.98
N GLY A 221 -18.75 -20.27 -16.44
CA GLY A 221 -19.97 -20.92 -15.95
C GLY A 221 -20.06 -22.40 -16.29
N SER A 222 -19.49 -22.85 -17.42
CA SER A 222 -19.45 -24.26 -17.80
C SER A 222 -18.54 -25.10 -16.90
N ARG A 223 -17.64 -24.45 -16.15
CA ARG A 223 -16.76 -25.11 -15.18
C ARG A 223 -17.47 -25.48 -13.89
N ARG A 224 -18.74 -25.15 -13.67
CA ARG A 224 -19.42 -25.49 -12.41
C ARG A 224 -19.46 -27.02 -12.18
N PRO A 225 -19.40 -27.48 -10.92
CA PRO A 225 -19.53 -28.89 -10.61
C PRO A 225 -20.87 -29.44 -11.13
N PRO A 226 -20.89 -30.64 -11.73
CA PRO A 226 -22.12 -31.30 -12.15
C PRO A 226 -23.13 -31.45 -11.00
N ALA A 227 -24.42 -31.32 -11.32
CA ALA A 227 -25.47 -31.56 -10.35
C ALA A 227 -25.50 -33.02 -9.91
N GLY A 228 -25.74 -33.28 -8.62
CA GLY A 228 -25.91 -34.62 -8.07
C GLY A 228 -24.62 -35.32 -7.64
N LEU A 229 -23.47 -34.62 -7.61
CA LEU A 229 -22.26 -35.13 -6.97
C LEU A 229 -22.48 -35.36 -5.46
N SER A 230 -21.84 -36.39 -4.92
CA SER A 230 -21.83 -36.63 -3.48
C SER A 230 -21.03 -35.53 -2.77
N ALA A 231 -21.25 -35.36 -1.46
CA ALA A 231 -20.47 -34.39 -0.67
C ALA A 231 -18.95 -34.69 -0.69
N ALA A 232 -18.57 -35.97 -0.77
CA ALA A 232 -17.17 -36.38 -0.84
C ALA A 232 -16.54 -36.01 -2.19
N ASP A 233 -17.27 -36.23 -3.29
CA ASP A 233 -16.79 -35.87 -4.63
C ASP A 233 -16.73 -34.36 -4.82
N LEU A 234 -17.71 -33.62 -4.29
CA LEU A 234 -17.71 -32.15 -4.32
C LEU A 234 -16.51 -31.55 -3.56
N ALA A 235 -16.08 -32.16 -2.46
CA ALA A 235 -14.96 -31.64 -1.67
C ALA A 235 -13.61 -31.78 -2.38
N GLY A 236 -13.45 -32.79 -3.24
CA GLY A 236 -12.24 -33.00 -4.04
C GLY A 236 -12.35 -32.52 -5.49
N TRP A 237 -13.49 -31.95 -5.87
CA TRP A 237 -13.75 -31.52 -7.23
C TRP A 237 -12.93 -30.27 -7.56
N SER A 238 -12.31 -30.27 -8.74
CA SER A 238 -11.71 -29.07 -9.33
C SER A 238 -12.22 -28.88 -10.74
N TYR A 239 -12.23 -27.64 -11.20
CA TYR A 239 -12.47 -27.35 -12.60
C TYR A 239 -11.34 -27.93 -13.47
N GLU A 240 -11.67 -28.18 -14.73
CA GLU A 240 -10.69 -28.47 -15.78
C GLU A 240 -10.44 -27.21 -16.63
N GLY A 241 -9.19 -27.00 -17.02
CA GLY A 241 -8.77 -25.89 -17.87
C GLY A 241 -7.83 -24.90 -17.18
N HIS A 242 -7.57 -23.78 -17.86
CA HIS A 242 -6.65 -22.74 -17.41
C HIS A 242 -7.28 -21.80 -16.38
N THR A 243 -6.45 -21.22 -15.52
CA THR A 243 -6.84 -20.05 -14.73
C THR A 243 -6.98 -18.85 -15.66
N HIS A 244 -8.10 -18.13 -15.54
CA HIS A 244 -8.43 -17.01 -16.42
C HIS A 244 -8.27 -15.69 -15.68
N TYR A 245 -7.39 -14.82 -16.17
CA TYR A 245 -7.17 -13.48 -15.65
C TYR A 245 -7.98 -12.46 -16.45
N LEU A 246 -9.03 -11.92 -15.84
CA LEU A 246 -9.80 -10.80 -16.36
C LEU A 246 -9.22 -9.50 -15.81
N ILE A 247 -8.68 -8.66 -16.71
CA ILE A 247 -8.07 -7.38 -16.37
C ILE A 247 -8.88 -6.25 -17.00
N ILE A 248 -9.33 -5.31 -16.18
CA ILE A 248 -10.14 -4.17 -16.61
C ILE A 248 -9.45 -2.89 -16.16
N ASP A 249 -8.83 -2.16 -17.11
CA ASP A 249 -8.20 -0.87 -16.81
C ASP A 249 -9.21 0.28 -16.97
N ASP A 250 -9.26 1.17 -15.99
CA ASP A 250 -10.17 2.32 -15.89
C ASP A 250 -11.64 1.93 -16.15
N VAL A 251 -12.21 1.07 -15.31
CA VAL A 251 -13.61 0.60 -15.43
C VAL A 251 -14.61 1.76 -15.51
N ASP A 252 -14.33 2.89 -14.86
CA ASP A 252 -15.17 4.10 -14.92
C ASP A 252 -15.25 4.71 -16.32
N SER A 253 -14.38 4.29 -17.25
CA SER A 253 -14.39 4.73 -18.64
C SER A 253 -15.24 3.83 -19.55
N ILE A 254 -15.73 2.70 -19.03
CA ILE A 254 -16.60 1.77 -19.73
C ILE A 254 -18.05 2.05 -19.31
N PRO A 255 -18.94 2.46 -20.24
CA PRO A 255 -20.33 2.72 -19.91
C PRO A 255 -21.04 1.45 -19.43
N ASP A 256 -21.58 1.46 -18.21
CA ASP A 256 -22.53 0.44 -17.77
C ASP A 256 -23.96 0.84 -18.16
N THR A 257 -24.19 0.89 -19.46
CA THR A 257 -25.51 1.12 -20.06
C THR A 257 -25.89 -0.09 -20.91
N PRO A 258 -27.18 -0.47 -20.96
CA PRO A 258 -27.63 -1.50 -21.88
C PRO A 258 -27.25 -1.14 -23.32
N ALA A 259 -26.79 -2.12 -24.10
CA ALA A 259 -26.58 -1.91 -25.52
C ALA A 259 -27.91 -1.47 -26.17
N LEU A 260 -27.88 -0.38 -26.92
CA LEU A 260 -29.08 0.20 -27.52
C LEU A 260 -29.48 -0.50 -28.82
N THR A 261 -28.51 -1.06 -29.53
CA THR A 261 -28.68 -1.66 -30.86
C THR A 261 -27.78 -2.88 -31.04
N GLY A 262 -28.01 -3.64 -32.11
CA GLY A 262 -27.20 -4.82 -32.45
C GLY A 262 -27.63 -6.11 -31.74
N PRO A 263 -26.88 -7.21 -31.93
CA PRO A 263 -27.25 -8.56 -31.48
C PRO A 263 -27.30 -8.72 -29.96
N HIS A 264 -26.75 -7.77 -29.21
CA HIS A 264 -26.72 -7.77 -27.75
C HIS A 264 -27.60 -6.67 -27.15
N ALA A 265 -28.56 -6.12 -27.92
CA ALA A 265 -29.45 -5.06 -27.44
C ALA A 265 -30.13 -5.46 -26.11
N GLY A 266 -30.16 -4.53 -25.15
CA GLY A 266 -30.67 -4.74 -23.80
C GLY A 266 -29.69 -5.38 -22.80
N GLN A 267 -28.58 -5.97 -23.27
CA GLN A 267 -27.56 -6.55 -22.39
C GLN A 267 -26.68 -5.47 -21.78
N ARG A 268 -26.28 -5.68 -20.53
CA ARG A 268 -25.30 -4.85 -19.81
C ARG A 268 -23.96 -5.57 -19.72
N PRO A 269 -22.82 -4.84 -19.74
CA PRO A 269 -21.49 -5.43 -19.73
C PRO A 269 -21.23 -6.38 -18.55
N TRP A 270 -21.61 -5.98 -17.34
CA TRP A 270 -21.13 -6.65 -16.12
C TRP A 270 -22.09 -7.68 -15.55
N THR A 271 -23.38 -7.64 -15.94
CA THR A 271 -24.42 -8.52 -15.41
C THR A 271 -24.04 -10.01 -15.48
N PRO A 272 -23.53 -10.54 -16.60
CA PRO A 272 -23.17 -11.96 -16.70
C PRO A 272 -22.05 -12.37 -15.73
N LEU A 273 -21.11 -11.46 -15.47
CA LEU A 273 -19.93 -11.72 -14.64
C LEU A 273 -20.26 -11.65 -13.14
N ILE A 274 -21.13 -10.73 -12.73
CA ILE A 274 -21.46 -10.46 -11.31
C ILE A 274 -21.92 -11.72 -10.56
N GLU A 275 -22.66 -12.61 -11.23
CA GLU A 275 -23.16 -13.86 -10.66
C GLU A 275 -22.04 -14.89 -10.41
N LEU A 276 -20.91 -14.77 -11.11
CA LEU A 276 -19.78 -15.69 -11.01
C LEU A 276 -18.74 -15.24 -9.99
N LEU A 277 -18.71 -13.95 -9.62
CA LEU A 277 -17.65 -13.38 -8.78
C LEU A 277 -17.51 -14.07 -7.41
N SER A 278 -18.62 -14.53 -6.81
CA SER A 278 -18.58 -15.24 -5.52
C SER A 278 -18.00 -16.66 -5.61
N GLN A 279 -17.89 -17.22 -6.81
CA GLN A 279 -17.31 -18.53 -7.10
C GLN A 279 -16.05 -18.40 -7.98
N ALA A 280 -15.50 -17.19 -8.12
CA ALA A 280 -14.40 -16.93 -9.04
C ALA A 280 -13.17 -17.79 -8.71
N GLY A 281 -12.89 -17.98 -7.41
CA GLY A 281 -11.83 -18.85 -6.92
C GLY A 281 -11.95 -20.27 -7.46
N ASP A 282 -13.10 -20.90 -7.19
CA ASP A 282 -13.43 -22.29 -7.51
C ASP A 282 -13.57 -22.57 -9.00
N LEU A 283 -13.88 -21.55 -9.80
CA LEU A 283 -14.05 -21.66 -11.26
C LEU A 283 -12.80 -21.23 -12.03
N GLY A 284 -11.71 -20.92 -11.33
CA GLY A 284 -10.44 -20.53 -11.95
C GLY A 284 -10.49 -19.17 -12.63
N LEU A 285 -11.19 -18.19 -12.04
CA LEU A 285 -11.28 -16.83 -12.52
C LEU A 285 -10.59 -15.88 -11.52
N ARG A 286 -9.67 -15.04 -12.01
CA ARG A 286 -9.07 -13.91 -11.26
C ARG A 286 -9.53 -12.62 -11.89
N VAL A 287 -9.98 -11.66 -11.09
CA VAL A 287 -10.55 -10.40 -11.60
C VAL A 287 -9.78 -9.23 -11.01
N ILE A 288 -9.07 -8.50 -11.87
CA ILE A 288 -8.34 -7.29 -11.51
C ILE A 288 -9.01 -6.10 -12.17
N VAL A 289 -9.49 -5.16 -11.35
CA VAL A 289 -10.20 -3.96 -11.83
C VAL A 289 -9.51 -2.72 -11.31
N THR A 290 -9.25 -1.77 -12.21
CA THR A 290 -8.75 -0.45 -11.83
C THR A 290 -9.83 0.61 -12.00
N ALA A 291 -9.89 1.55 -11.05
CA ALA A 291 -10.84 2.66 -11.06
C ALA A 291 -10.21 3.93 -10.48
N ARG A 292 -10.87 5.07 -10.66
CA ARG A 292 -10.43 6.35 -10.14
C ARG A 292 -10.63 6.43 -8.63
N ALA A 293 -9.70 7.08 -7.93
CA ALA A 293 -9.85 7.39 -6.51
C ALA A 293 -10.91 8.48 -6.30
N THR A 294 -10.90 9.51 -7.15
CA THR A 294 -11.92 10.57 -7.17
C THR A 294 -13.32 9.98 -7.37
N GLY A 295 -14.26 10.28 -6.47
CA GLY A 295 -15.63 9.75 -6.52
C GLY A 295 -15.76 8.26 -6.19
N SER A 296 -14.68 7.61 -5.71
CA SER A 296 -14.65 6.16 -5.39
C SER A 296 -15.77 5.70 -4.47
N ALA A 297 -16.11 6.47 -3.42
CA ALA A 297 -17.24 6.13 -2.53
C ALA A 297 -18.55 6.01 -3.30
N HIS A 298 -18.82 6.95 -4.21
CA HIS A 298 -20.02 6.91 -5.03
C HIS A 298 -19.96 5.74 -6.02
N ALA A 299 -18.83 5.55 -6.70
CA ALA A 299 -18.63 4.48 -7.67
C ALA A 299 -18.83 3.09 -7.06
N LEU A 300 -18.33 2.85 -5.84
CA LEU A 300 -18.53 1.59 -5.10
C LEU A 300 -19.98 1.34 -4.69
N MET A 301 -20.84 2.36 -4.71
CA MET A 301 -22.27 2.22 -4.42
C MET A 301 -23.12 2.07 -5.69
N THR A 302 -22.71 2.71 -6.79
CA THR A 302 -23.54 2.83 -8.00
C THR A 302 -23.08 1.98 -9.17
N ASN A 303 -21.78 1.73 -9.32
CA ASN A 303 -21.27 0.81 -10.34
C ASN A 303 -21.47 -0.63 -9.84
N PRO A 304 -22.29 -1.46 -10.52
CA PRO A 304 -22.62 -2.80 -10.05
C PRO A 304 -21.41 -3.74 -9.89
N LEU A 305 -20.41 -3.62 -10.76
CA LEU A 305 -19.19 -4.42 -10.69
C LEU A 305 -18.35 -4.01 -9.47
N LEU A 306 -18.07 -2.72 -9.32
CA LEU A 306 -17.30 -2.20 -8.19
C LEU A 306 -18.00 -2.47 -6.85
N ARG A 307 -19.32 -2.30 -6.81
CA ARG A 307 -20.13 -2.64 -5.64
C ARG A 307 -20.00 -4.11 -5.29
N ARG A 308 -20.11 -5.01 -6.28
CA ARG A 308 -19.98 -6.45 -6.04
C ARG A 308 -18.58 -6.83 -5.54
N LEU A 309 -17.52 -6.24 -6.09
CA LEU A 309 -16.16 -6.41 -5.59
C LEU A 309 -16.02 -5.95 -4.13
N ASN A 310 -16.63 -4.82 -3.79
CA ASN A 310 -16.65 -4.31 -2.42
C ASN A 310 -17.44 -5.21 -1.46
N ASP A 311 -18.61 -5.69 -1.88
CA ASP A 311 -19.46 -6.60 -1.09
C ASP A 311 -18.76 -7.95 -0.81
N LEU A 312 -17.97 -8.43 -1.78
CA LEU A 312 -17.15 -9.65 -1.67
C LEU A 312 -15.79 -9.40 -1.00
N GLN A 313 -15.57 -8.20 -0.45
CA GLN A 313 -14.34 -7.82 0.22
C GLN A 313 -13.08 -8.09 -0.62
N ALA A 314 -13.11 -7.75 -1.91
CA ALA A 314 -11.94 -7.81 -2.78
C ALA A 314 -10.71 -7.15 -2.15
N THR A 315 -9.53 -7.75 -2.34
CA THR A 315 -8.27 -7.14 -1.95
C THR A 315 -8.18 -5.78 -2.61
N THR A 316 -7.96 -4.72 -1.83
CA THR A 316 -8.06 -3.35 -2.33
C THR A 316 -6.73 -2.63 -2.20
N LEU A 317 -6.23 -2.11 -3.32
CA LEU A 317 -5.04 -1.29 -3.36
C LEU A 317 -5.43 0.18 -3.59
N MET A 318 -5.08 1.05 -2.64
CA MET A 318 -5.30 2.49 -2.71
C MET A 318 -4.00 3.19 -3.10
N LEU A 319 -3.94 3.72 -4.32
CA LEU A 319 -2.84 4.55 -4.81
C LEU A 319 -3.10 6.03 -4.47
N SER A 320 -2.26 6.92 -5.02
CA SER A 320 -2.43 8.37 -4.91
C SER A 320 -3.85 8.82 -5.31
N GLY A 321 -4.48 9.63 -4.46
CA GLY A 321 -5.82 10.18 -4.66
C GLY A 321 -6.04 11.46 -3.84
N ASN A 322 -6.94 12.35 -4.27
CA ASN A 322 -7.29 13.54 -3.49
C ASN A 322 -8.14 13.17 -2.25
N PRO A 323 -7.70 13.39 -1.01
CA PRO A 323 -8.50 13.10 0.17
C PRO A 323 -9.84 13.85 0.23
N ALA A 324 -9.95 15.01 -0.43
CA ALA A 324 -11.16 15.83 -0.42
C ALA A 324 -12.28 15.25 -1.30
N ASP A 325 -11.92 14.65 -2.43
CA ASP A 325 -12.88 14.18 -3.44
C ASP A 325 -13.04 12.65 -3.45
N SER A 326 -12.22 11.95 -2.67
CA SER A 326 -12.17 10.48 -2.62
C SER A 326 -12.83 9.94 -1.35
N GLY A 327 -13.43 8.77 -1.46
CA GLY A 327 -14.09 8.09 -0.35
C GLY A 327 -13.12 7.58 0.72
N LYS A 328 -13.64 7.32 1.93
CA LYS A 328 -12.97 6.40 2.84
C LYS A 328 -13.22 4.97 2.37
N ILE A 329 -12.16 4.15 2.34
CA ILE A 329 -12.24 2.74 1.98
C ILE A 329 -11.77 1.94 3.19
N ARG A 330 -12.65 1.10 3.76
CA ARG A 330 -12.36 0.28 4.95
C ARG A 330 -11.61 1.04 6.06
N GLY A 331 -12.10 2.24 6.38
CA GLY A 331 -11.51 3.12 7.40
C GLY A 331 -10.32 3.98 6.94
N GLN A 332 -9.66 3.64 5.84
CA GLN A 332 -8.52 4.40 5.31
C GLN A 332 -8.96 5.55 4.39
N ARG A 333 -8.18 6.64 4.41
CA ARG A 333 -8.35 7.80 3.52
C ARG A 333 -7.27 7.80 2.45
N PHE A 334 -7.63 8.23 1.25
CA PHE A 334 -6.65 8.54 0.22
C PHE A 334 -5.73 9.68 0.66
N ALA A 335 -4.52 9.70 0.10
CA ALA A 335 -3.54 10.76 0.24
C ALA A 335 -2.88 11.06 -1.10
N ARG A 336 -2.32 12.26 -1.23
CA ARG A 336 -1.43 12.59 -2.35
C ARG A 336 -0.10 11.86 -2.11
N LEU A 337 0.10 10.78 -2.86
CA LEU A 337 1.29 9.94 -2.78
C LEU A 337 2.11 10.05 -4.09
N PRO A 338 3.43 9.80 -4.03
CA PRO A 338 4.24 9.53 -5.22
C PRO A 338 3.65 8.39 -6.07
N ALA A 339 3.98 8.36 -7.36
CA ALA A 339 3.54 7.25 -8.22
C ALA A 339 4.08 5.90 -7.72
N GLY A 340 3.24 4.88 -7.72
CA GLY A 340 3.60 3.54 -7.21
C GLY A 340 3.54 3.39 -5.69
N ARG A 341 3.41 4.48 -4.91
CA ARG A 341 3.12 4.38 -3.48
C ARG A 341 1.66 4.01 -3.27
N ALA A 342 1.42 3.03 -2.40
CA ALA A 342 0.10 2.46 -2.19
C ALA A 342 -0.15 2.08 -0.72
N ILE A 343 -1.44 1.91 -0.40
CA ILE A 343 -1.93 1.25 0.79
C ILE A 343 -2.67 -0.01 0.33
N LEU A 344 -2.22 -1.17 0.75
CA LEU A 344 -2.90 -2.45 0.53
C LEU A 344 -3.82 -2.76 1.70
N LEU A 345 -5.05 -3.13 1.38
CA LEU A 345 -6.09 -3.58 2.31
C LEU A 345 -6.48 -5.00 1.92
N ALA A 346 -5.92 -5.96 2.65
CA ALA A 346 -6.24 -7.38 2.55
C ALA A 346 -7.36 -7.75 3.55
N ASP A 347 -7.55 -9.04 3.81
CA ASP A 347 -8.69 -9.55 4.57
C ASP A 347 -8.68 -9.17 6.06
N ASN A 348 -7.52 -8.84 6.63
CA ASN A 348 -7.40 -8.40 8.03
C ASN A 348 -7.67 -6.90 8.24
N ASP A 349 -7.98 -6.16 7.16
CA ASP A 349 -8.18 -4.70 7.13
C ASP A 349 -7.03 -3.86 7.73
N GLU A 350 -5.87 -4.47 8.01
CA GLU A 350 -4.67 -3.75 8.45
C GLU A 350 -4.00 -3.10 7.24
N PRO A 351 -3.79 -1.76 7.26
CA PRO A 351 -3.19 -1.06 6.13
C PRO A 351 -1.71 -1.42 6.01
N THR A 352 -1.33 -2.03 4.89
CA THR A 352 0.08 -2.23 4.53
C THR A 352 0.50 -1.14 3.57
N TYR A 353 1.43 -0.27 3.99
CA TYR A 353 2.02 0.77 3.13
C TYR A 353 3.14 0.16 2.30
N LEU A 354 3.13 0.37 0.98
CA LEU A 354 4.11 -0.23 0.08
C LEU A 354 4.49 0.68 -1.09
N GLN A 355 5.62 0.32 -1.73
CA GLN A 355 6.00 0.80 -3.04
C GLN A 355 5.81 -0.34 -4.04
N LEU A 356 5.08 -0.07 -5.11
CA LEU A 356 4.87 -1.00 -6.20
C LEU A 356 6.12 -1.18 -7.07
N VAL A 357 6.26 -2.39 -7.60
CA VAL A 357 7.23 -2.72 -8.65
C VAL A 357 6.87 -1.97 -9.94
N ASN A 358 7.89 -1.45 -10.60
CA ASN A 358 7.82 -0.83 -11.91
C ASN A 358 8.62 -1.66 -12.93
N PRO A 359 7.96 -2.49 -13.74
CA PRO A 359 8.63 -3.36 -14.70
C PRO A 359 9.35 -2.61 -15.82
N GLN A 360 9.06 -1.32 -16.01
CA GLN A 360 9.66 -0.49 -17.06
C GLN A 360 10.89 0.28 -16.56
N PHE A 361 11.23 0.21 -15.26
CA PHE A 361 12.34 0.98 -14.73
C PHE A 361 13.69 0.52 -15.29
N SER A 362 13.95 -0.79 -15.31
CA SER A 362 15.20 -1.35 -15.83
C SER A 362 15.37 -1.12 -17.34
N GLU A 363 14.26 -1.18 -18.09
CA GLU A 363 14.23 -0.82 -19.52
C GLU A 363 14.59 0.67 -19.76
N SER A 364 14.24 1.55 -18.80
CA SER A 364 14.54 2.98 -18.90
C SER A 364 15.99 3.35 -18.57
N LEU A 365 16.72 2.47 -17.85
CA LEU A 365 18.14 2.67 -17.54
C LEU A 365 19.07 2.16 -18.65
N THR A 366 18.55 1.35 -19.58
CA THR A 366 19.30 0.72 -20.67
C THR A 366 19.09 1.37 -22.04
N ARG A 367 18.18 2.36 -22.13
CA ARG A 367 18.01 3.26 -23.28
C ARG A 367 18.63 4.62 -22.98
#